data_AF-A0A6A1WRB8-F1
#
_entry.id   AF-A0A6A1WRB8-F1
#
_cell.length_a   1.000
_cell.length_b   1.000
_cell.length_c   1.000
_cell.angle_alpha   90.00
_cell.angle_beta   90.00
_cell.angle_gamma   90.00
#
_symmetry.space_group_name_H-M   'P 1'
#
loop_
_entity.id
_entity.type
_entity.pdbx_description
1 polymer ?
#
loop_
_entity_poly.entity_id
_entity_poly.type
_entity_poly.pdbx_seq_one_letter_code
_entity_poly.pdbx_strand_id
1 'polypeptide(L)'
;MEKMMGCTVLAFGLMVLVLNATASPSNNITCTDVVKALLPCKSFLVGLCVCFKDVAKKLGVNLDRARSIPKFCDTNVPVPIDPNVDCSK
;
A
#
# COMPACT_ATOMS: atom_id res chain seq x y z
N MET A 1 10.44 45.41 -26.44
CA MET A 1 9.82 44.08 -26.21
C MET A 1 10.46 43.31 -25.04
N GLU A 2 11.51 43.82 -24.38
CA GLU A 2 12.18 43.18 -23.23
C GLU A 2 11.36 43.16 -21.93
N LYS A 3 10.48 44.15 -21.73
CA LYS A 3 9.72 44.32 -20.48
C LYS A 3 8.67 43.23 -20.24
N MET A 4 8.22 42.56 -21.31
CA MET A 4 7.20 41.51 -21.24
C MET A 4 7.80 40.12 -20.97
N MET A 5 9.07 39.92 -21.35
CA MET A 5 9.81 38.67 -21.12
C MET A 5 10.06 38.44 -19.62
N GLY A 6 10.35 39.50 -18.86
CA GLY A 6 10.65 39.41 -17.43
C GLY A 6 9.48 38.90 -16.58
N CYS A 7 8.27 39.43 -16.79
CA CYS A 7 7.08 38.98 -16.06
C CYS A 7 6.72 37.53 -16.38
N THR A 8 6.90 37.12 -17.64
CA THR A 8 6.66 35.74 -18.08
C THR A 8 7.64 34.77 -17.42
N VAL A 9 8.94 35.10 -17.38
CA VAL A 9 9.95 34.27 -16.71
C VAL A 9 9.70 34.18 -15.20
N LEU A 10 9.32 35.28 -14.56
CA LEU A 10 8.96 35.31 -13.12
C LEU A 10 7.75 34.43 -12.82
N ALA A 11 6.71 34.49 -13.65
CA ALA A 11 5.50 33.68 -13.49
C ALA A 11 5.79 32.18 -13.63
N PHE A 12 6.60 31.79 -14.63
CA PHE A 12 7.02 30.40 -14.80
C PHE A 12 7.92 29.92 -13.66
N GLY A 13 8.84 30.75 -13.19
CA GLY A 13 9.69 30.44 -12.04
C GLY A 13 8.90 30.22 -10.76
N LEU A 14 7.90 31.07 -10.49
CA LEU A 14 7.00 30.93 -9.35
C LEU A 14 6.13 29.66 -9.45
N MET A 15 5.59 29.36 -10.64
CA MET A 15 4.84 28.12 -10.87
C MET A 15 5.67 26.87 -10.55
N VAL A 16 6.91 26.80 -11.04
CA VAL A 16 7.82 25.66 -10.78
C VAL A 16 8.19 25.55 -9.31
N LEU A 17 8.43 26.68 -8.63
CA LEU A 17 8.72 26.70 -7.19
C LEU A 17 7.54 26.14 -6.37
N VAL A 18 6.31 26.51 -6.72
CA VAL A 18 5.08 26.03 -6.08
C VAL A 18 4.85 24.54 -6.34
N LEU A 19 5.11 24.06 -7.57
CA LEU A 19 5.01 22.63 -7.92
C LEU A 19 5.96 21.76 -7.08
N ASN A 20 7.21 22.22 -6.88
CA ASN A 20 8.19 21.48 -6.06
C ASN A 20 7.89 21.57 -4.56
N ALA A 21 7.30 22.67 -4.09
CA ALA A 21 6.93 22.83 -2.67
C ALA A 21 5.70 21.99 -2.27
N THR A 22 4.81 21.70 -3.22
CA THR A 22 3.63 20.86 -3.01
C THR A 22 3.86 19.39 -3.40
N ALA A 23 5.05 19.05 -3.87
CA ALA A 23 5.47 17.68 -4.09
C ALA A 23 5.44 16.93 -2.75
N SER A 24 4.33 16.25 -2.51
CA SER A 24 4.23 15.28 -1.43
C SER A 24 5.25 14.19 -1.72
N PRO A 25 6.03 13.73 -0.74
CA PRO A 25 6.78 12.51 -0.92
C PRO A 25 5.78 11.44 -1.37
N SER A 26 6.03 10.82 -2.51
CA SER A 26 5.30 9.62 -2.88
C SER A 26 5.70 8.57 -1.85
N ASN A 27 4.90 8.47 -0.79
CA ASN A 27 5.08 7.46 0.24
C ASN A 27 4.68 6.13 -0.43
N ASN A 28 5.58 5.56 -1.23
CA ASN A 28 5.40 4.22 -1.73
C ASN A 28 5.43 3.29 -0.51
N ILE A 29 4.25 2.91 -0.03
CA ILE A 29 4.14 2.09 1.17
C ILE A 29 4.68 0.70 0.84
N THR A 30 5.76 0.30 1.50
CA THR A 30 6.38 -1.00 1.23
C THR A 30 5.66 -2.08 2.05
N CYS A 31 5.72 -3.34 1.61
CA CYS A 31 5.16 -4.45 2.42
C CYS A 31 5.77 -4.47 3.83
N THR A 32 7.05 -4.12 3.95
CA THR A 32 7.75 -4.00 5.24
C THR A 32 7.15 -2.94 6.14
N ASP A 33 6.79 -1.77 5.59
CA ASP A 33 6.19 -0.68 6.38
C ASP A 33 4.81 -1.08 6.90
N VAL A 34 4.02 -1.72 6.04
CA VAL A 34 2.69 -2.24 6.42
C VAL A 34 2.81 -3.34 7.47
N VAL A 35 3.71 -4.32 7.29
CA VAL A 35 3.90 -5.40 8.26
C VAL A 35 4.35 -4.85 9.60
N LYS A 36 5.32 -3.92 9.63
CA LYS A 36 5.77 -3.28 10.88
C LYS A 36 4.65 -2.49 11.56
N ALA A 37 3.81 -1.80 10.80
CA ALA A 37 2.67 -1.06 11.33
C ALA A 37 1.56 -1.98 11.88
N LEU A 38 1.34 -3.13 11.25
CA LEU A 38 0.24 -4.05 11.59
C LEU A 38 0.63 -5.15 12.59
N LEU A 39 1.90 -5.53 12.70
CA LEU A 39 2.42 -6.48 13.68
C LEU A 39 1.94 -6.20 15.12
N PRO A 40 1.98 -4.96 15.64
CA PRO A 40 1.45 -4.67 16.98
C PRO A 40 -0.08 -4.85 17.08
N CYS A 41 -0.80 -4.84 15.94
CA CYS A 41 -2.25 -5.01 15.86
C CYS A 41 -2.65 -6.48 15.62
N LYS A 42 -2.12 -7.42 16.43
CA LYS A 42 -2.40 -8.86 16.29
C LYS A 42 -3.90 -9.17 16.19
N SER A 43 -4.73 -8.57 17.03
CA SER A 43 -6.18 -8.80 17.04
C SER A 43 -6.86 -8.39 15.73
N PHE A 44 -6.35 -7.35 15.06
CA PHE A 44 -6.84 -6.92 13.75
C PHE A 44 -6.49 -7.95 12.67
N LEU A 45 -5.27 -8.48 12.68
CA LEU A 45 -4.82 -9.52 11.74
C LEU A 45 -5.62 -10.81 11.89
N VAL A 46 -5.95 -11.21 13.13
CA VAL A 46 -6.84 -12.34 13.43
C VAL A 46 -8.25 -12.12 12.86
N GLY A 47 -8.82 -10.92 13.05
CA GLY A 47 -10.12 -10.58 12.45
C GLY A 47 -10.12 -10.65 10.92
N LEU A 48 -9.05 -10.15 10.30
CA LEU A 48 -8.86 -10.22 8.85
C LEU A 48 -8.74 -11.65 8.34
N CYS A 49 -8.02 -12.51 9.07
CA CYS A 49 -7.89 -13.94 8.78
C CYS A 49 -9.26 -14.63 8.69
N VAL A 50 -10.14 -14.39 9.68
CA VAL A 50 -11.49 -14.97 9.69
C VAL A 50 -12.29 -14.53 8.46
N CYS A 51 -12.24 -13.22 8.14
CA CYS A 51 -12.90 -12.68 6.96
C CYS A 51 -12.42 -13.36 5.67
N PHE A 52 -11.10 -13.46 5.46
CA PHE A 52 -10.56 -14.07 4.25
C PHE A 52 -10.85 -15.57 4.17
N LYS A 53 -10.89 -16.28 5.30
CA LYS A 53 -11.30 -17.69 5.36
C LYS A 53 -12.73 -17.88 4.85
N ASP A 54 -13.67 -17.06 5.30
CA ASP A 54 -15.07 -17.15 4.88
C ASP A 54 -15.28 -16.75 3.43
N VAL A 55 -14.58 -15.69 2.98
CA VAL A 55 -14.63 -15.21 1.60
C VAL A 55 -14.04 -16.25 0.64
N ALA A 56 -12.91 -16.86 0.98
CA ALA A 56 -12.26 -17.87 0.15
C ALA A 56 -13.16 -19.10 -0.11
N LYS A 57 -13.97 -19.50 0.89
CA LYS A 57 -14.95 -20.59 0.74
C LYS A 57 -16.11 -20.23 -0.17
N LYS A 58 -16.47 -18.95 -0.26
CA LYS A 58 -17.67 -18.49 -0.98
C LYS A 58 -17.39 -18.00 -2.40
N LEU A 59 -16.23 -17.37 -2.66
CA LEU A 59 -15.98 -16.63 -3.90
C LEU A 59 -15.23 -17.41 -5.00
N GLY A 60 -15.00 -18.72 -4.86
CA GLY A 60 -14.35 -19.51 -5.92
C GLY A 60 -12.96 -18.98 -6.30
N VAL A 61 -12.21 -18.48 -5.31
CA VAL A 61 -10.89 -17.87 -5.51
C VAL A 61 -9.88 -18.93 -5.95
N ASN A 62 -9.02 -18.59 -6.92
CA ASN A 62 -7.87 -19.45 -7.25
C ASN A 62 -6.87 -19.43 -6.08
N LEU A 63 -6.87 -20.51 -5.30
CA LEU A 63 -6.06 -20.63 -4.09
C LEU A 63 -4.56 -20.63 -4.38
N ASP A 64 -4.12 -21.19 -5.51
CA ASP A 64 -2.70 -21.21 -5.88
C ASP A 64 -2.15 -19.80 -6.09
N ARG A 65 -2.92 -18.97 -6.80
CA ARG A 65 -2.57 -17.56 -7.00
C ARG A 65 -2.68 -16.78 -5.70
N ALA A 66 -3.70 -17.02 -4.89
CA ALA A 66 -3.88 -16.36 -3.60
C ALA A 66 -2.72 -16.64 -2.63
N ARG A 67 -2.24 -17.90 -2.57
CA ARG A 67 -1.05 -18.31 -1.79
C ARG A 67 0.24 -17.67 -2.27
N SER A 68 0.32 -17.25 -3.54
CA SER A 68 1.49 -16.57 -4.08
C SER A 68 1.57 -15.09 -3.70
N ILE A 69 0.45 -14.47 -3.33
CA ILE A 69 0.37 -13.02 -3.01
C ILE A 69 1.40 -12.61 -1.95
N PRO A 70 1.51 -13.30 -0.79
CA PRO A 70 2.50 -12.94 0.23
C PRO A 70 3.95 -13.05 -0.26
N LYS A 71 4.23 -13.92 -1.25
CA LYS A 71 5.59 -14.12 -1.77
C LYS A 71 6.10 -12.91 -2.55
N PHE A 72 5.21 -12.13 -3.18
CA PHE A 72 5.61 -10.90 -3.87
C PHE A 72 6.06 -9.78 -2.93
N CYS A 73 5.78 -9.92 -1.63
CA CYS A 73 6.21 -8.96 -0.62
C CYS A 73 7.61 -9.23 -0.05
N ASP A 74 8.24 -10.36 -0.41
CA ASP A 74 9.59 -10.78 0.03
C ASP A 74 9.86 -10.57 1.53
N THR A 75 8.81 -10.73 2.35
CA THR A 75 8.79 -10.47 3.80
C THR A 75 7.87 -11.46 4.51
N ASN A 76 8.08 -11.65 5.82
CA ASN A 76 7.18 -12.46 6.65
C ASN A 76 5.86 -11.72 6.88
N VAL A 77 4.89 -11.95 5.98
CA VAL A 77 3.53 -11.41 6.11
C VAL A 77 2.73 -12.32 7.06
N PRO A 78 2.15 -11.79 8.16
CA PRO A 78 1.53 -12.59 9.22
C PRO A 78 0.11 -13.11 8.88
N VAL A 79 -0.41 -12.88 7.67
CA VAL A 79 -1.79 -13.26 7.30
C VAL A 79 -1.75 -14.37 6.25
N PRO A 80 -2.16 -15.61 6.61
CA PRO A 80 -2.29 -16.69 5.65
C PRO A 80 -3.56 -16.53 4.81
N ILE A 81 -3.44 -16.68 3.48
CA ILE A 81 -4.60 -16.76 2.57
C ILE A 81 -4.86 -18.24 2.27
N ASP A 82 -5.58 -18.90 3.19
CA ASP A 82 -5.93 -20.31 3.09
C ASP A 82 -7.33 -20.54 3.70
N PRO A 83 -8.27 -21.19 3.00
CA PRO A 83 -9.63 -21.45 3.50
C PRO A 83 -9.69 -22.42 4.70
N ASN A 84 -8.59 -23.09 5.02
CA ASN A 84 -8.42 -24.02 6.13
C ASN A 84 -7.44 -23.52 7.21
N VAL A 85 -7.06 -22.23 7.19
CA VAL A 85 -6.21 -21.64 8.22
C VAL A 85 -6.89 -21.65 9.61
N ASP A 86 -6.08 -21.88 10.65
CA ASP A 86 -6.44 -21.62 12.05
C ASP A 86 -6.16 -20.13 12.37
N CYS A 87 -7.22 -19.32 12.46
CA CYS A 87 -7.11 -17.90 12.76
C CYS A 87 -6.98 -17.60 14.26
N SER A 88 -6.98 -18.61 15.14
CA SER A 88 -6.95 -18.40 16.59
C SER A 88 -5.54 -18.20 17.16
N LYS A 89 -4.50 -18.19 16.32
CA LYS A 89 -3.09 -18.07 16.74
C LYS A 89 -2.38 -16.87 16.17
#